data_AF-A0A942BIL2-F1
#
_entry.id   AF-A0A942BIL2-F1
#
_cell.length_a   1.000
_cell.length_b   1.000
_cell.length_c   1.000
_cell.angle_alpha   90.00
_cell.angle_beta   90.00
_cell.angle_gamma   90.00
#
_symmetry.space_group_name_H-M   'P 1'
#
loop_
_entity.id
_entity.type
_entity.pdbx_description
1 polymer ?
#
loop_
_entity_poly.entity_id
_entity_poly.type
_entity_poly.pdbx_seq_one_letter_code
_entity_poly.pdbx_strand_id
1 'polypeptide(L)'
;MESDQGIRKVGYWTGLLASSATAAFVIVQTMQLLRMLPYPLDETLIYATSLAIVIPFILEMLALHYVTPEARRYWTHAALFFTVIYAVFVTANYVVQLATVIPATLQGKAEGIQLLRQTPHSMFWDFDALGYIFMGLAMLVAIPALEKHGAQRRVRMAFWVNAPVTPLITVVYFYPVYSEKLLMLGAVWGITAPLAMLMLALMFRADADK
;
A
#
# COMPACT_ATOMS: atom_id res chain seq x y z
N MET A 1 1.15 27.35 13.14
CA MET A 1 0.16 26.81 14.09
C MET A 1 -1.15 26.44 13.38
N GLU A 2 -1.81 27.36 12.66
CA GLU A 2 -2.98 27.00 11.82
C GLU A 2 -2.64 26.05 10.66
N SER A 3 -1.47 26.22 10.03
CA SER A 3 -0.98 25.35 8.95
C SER A 3 -0.89 23.88 9.37
N ASP A 4 -0.40 23.63 10.58
CA ASP A 4 -0.14 22.28 11.08
C ASP A 4 -1.44 21.54 11.43
N GLN A 5 -2.44 22.25 11.94
CA GLN A 5 -3.78 21.67 12.18
C GLN A 5 -4.45 21.25 10.87
N GLY A 6 -4.34 22.08 9.82
CA GLY A 6 -4.84 21.73 8.49
C GLY A 6 -4.17 20.47 7.93
N ILE A 7 -2.84 20.39 8.03
CA ILE A 7 -2.06 19.22 7.57
C ILE A 7 -2.42 17.95 8.34
N ARG A 8 -2.59 18.05 9.66
CA ARG A 8 -3.01 16.91 10.50
C ARG A 8 -4.41 16.42 10.15
N LYS A 9 -5.35 17.34 9.86
CA LYS A 9 -6.70 16.97 9.42
C LYS A 9 -6.67 16.24 8.08
N VAL A 10 -5.85 16.71 7.12
CA VAL A 10 -5.63 16.00 5.86
C VAL A 10 -5.06 14.60 6.13
N GLY A 11 -3.98 14.50 6.91
CA GLY A 11 -3.35 13.22 7.26
C GLY A 11 -4.31 12.23 7.93
N TYR A 12 -5.19 12.69 8.82
CA TYR A 12 -6.21 11.86 9.45
C TYR A 12 -7.18 11.26 8.42
N TRP A 13 -7.77 12.10 7.57
CA TRP A 13 -8.75 11.63 6.58
C TRP A 13 -8.12 10.76 5.50
N THR A 14 -6.94 11.13 5.00
CA THR A 14 -6.25 10.35 3.98
C THR A 14 -5.76 9.02 4.55
N GLY A 15 -5.30 8.98 5.81
CA GLY A 15 -4.95 7.72 6.47
C GLY A 15 -6.15 6.80 6.72
N LEU A 16 -7.32 7.35 7.08
CA LEU A 16 -8.56 6.57 7.17
C LEU A 16 -8.98 5.98 5.83
N LEU A 17 -8.88 6.78 4.76
CA LEU A 17 -9.19 6.32 3.40
C LEU A 17 -8.20 5.25 2.95
N ALA A 18 -6.90 5.43 3.18
CA ALA A 18 -5.85 4.46 2.85
C ALA A 18 -6.09 3.12 3.59
N SER A 19 -6.34 3.18 4.90
CA SER A 19 -6.63 2.02 5.73
C SER A 19 -7.89 1.29 5.25
N SER A 20 -8.96 2.04 4.96
CA SER A 20 -10.24 1.48 4.50
C SER A 20 -10.13 0.86 3.10
N ALA A 21 -9.43 1.51 2.16
CA ALA A 21 -9.14 0.97 0.84
C ALA A 21 -8.30 -0.30 0.92
N THR A 22 -7.32 -0.34 1.82
CA THR A 22 -6.49 -1.52 2.05
C THR A 22 -7.32 -2.67 2.63
N ALA A 23 -8.22 -2.40 3.58
CA ALA A 23 -9.14 -3.40 4.09
C ALA A 23 -10.09 -3.93 3.00
N ALA A 24 -10.62 -3.05 2.15
CA ALA A 24 -11.45 -3.45 1.01
C ALA A 24 -10.68 -4.34 0.02
N PHE A 25 -9.43 -3.98 -0.29
CA PHE A 25 -8.54 -4.81 -1.11
C PHE A 25 -8.35 -6.22 -0.52
N VAL A 26 -8.09 -6.32 0.79
CA VAL A 26 -7.92 -7.62 1.47
C VAL A 26 -9.20 -8.45 1.41
N ILE A 27 -10.38 -7.83 1.57
CA ILE A 27 -11.68 -8.50 1.44
C ILE A 27 -11.84 -9.05 0.02
N VAL A 28 -11.58 -8.22 -1.00
CA VAL A 28 -11.70 -8.63 -2.41
C VAL A 28 -10.70 -9.76 -2.74
N GLN A 29 -9.44 -9.64 -2.33
CA GLN A 29 -8.43 -10.68 -2.50
C GLN A 29 -8.86 -12.00 -1.85
N THR A 30 -9.47 -11.94 -0.67
CA THR A 30 -10.00 -13.13 0.02
C THR A 30 -11.16 -13.75 -0.77
N MET A 31 -12.11 -12.94 -1.24
CA MET A 31 -13.22 -13.42 -2.07
C MET A 31 -12.73 -14.05 -3.38
N GLN A 32 -11.67 -13.51 -3.99
CA GLN A 32 -11.04 -14.07 -5.19
C GLN A 32 -10.41 -15.43 -4.92
N LEU A 33 -9.68 -15.59 -3.81
CA LEU A 33 -9.08 -16.87 -3.39
C LEU A 33 -10.15 -17.93 -3.10
N LEU A 34 -11.27 -17.52 -2.51
CA LEU A 34 -12.44 -18.38 -2.27
C LEU A 34 -13.29 -18.63 -3.53
N ARG A 35 -12.87 -18.12 -4.69
CA ARG A 35 -13.55 -18.27 -5.99
C ARG A 35 -14.99 -17.73 -5.99
N MET A 36 -15.26 -16.71 -5.18
CA MET A 36 -16.59 -16.08 -5.05
C MET A 36 -16.86 -15.02 -6.12
N LEU A 37 -15.82 -14.54 -6.81
CA LEU A 37 -15.92 -13.49 -7.83
C LEU A 37 -15.56 -14.07 -9.20
N PRO A 38 -16.43 -13.96 -10.22
CA PRO A 38 -16.12 -14.38 -11.58
C PRO A 38 -15.30 -13.32 -12.32
N TYR A 39 -14.56 -13.74 -13.34
CA TYR A 39 -13.94 -12.83 -14.31
C TYR A 39 -15.01 -12.04 -15.09
N PRO A 40 -14.83 -10.72 -15.36
CA PRO A 40 -13.69 -9.85 -15.01
C PRO A 40 -13.85 -9.12 -13.67
N LEU A 41 -14.90 -9.41 -12.90
CA LEU A 41 -15.24 -8.68 -11.69
C LEU A 41 -14.17 -8.85 -10.61
N ASP A 42 -13.59 -10.05 -10.50
CA ASP A 42 -12.50 -10.33 -9.57
C ASP A 42 -11.29 -9.42 -9.83
N GLU A 43 -10.77 -9.41 -11.06
CA GLU A 43 -9.64 -8.58 -11.49
C GLU A 43 -9.97 -7.09 -11.39
N THR A 44 -11.17 -6.69 -11.80
CA THR A 44 -11.58 -5.28 -11.74
C THR A 44 -11.60 -4.76 -10.31
N LEU A 45 -12.21 -5.51 -9.38
CA LEU A 45 -12.32 -5.08 -7.99
C LEU A 45 -10.97 -5.06 -7.28
N ILE A 46 -10.10 -6.06 -7.51
CA ILE A 46 -8.81 -6.12 -6.83
C ILE A 46 -7.90 -4.97 -7.27
N TYR A 47 -7.83 -4.69 -8.58
CA TYR A 47 -7.04 -3.58 -9.09
C TYR A 47 -7.60 -2.21 -8.71
N ALA A 48 -8.93 -2.04 -8.75
CA ALA A 48 -9.57 -0.78 -8.38
C ALA A 48 -9.42 -0.46 -6.88
N THR A 49 -9.63 -1.45 -6.01
CA THR A 49 -9.46 -1.26 -4.56
C THR A 49 -8.02 -0.96 -4.19
N SER A 50 -7.04 -1.56 -4.88
CA SER A 50 -5.64 -1.24 -4.62
C SER A 50 -5.24 0.15 -5.13
N LEU A 51 -5.70 0.56 -6.32
CA LEU A 51 -5.49 1.94 -6.81
C LEU A 51 -6.06 2.99 -5.84
N ALA A 52 -7.17 2.69 -5.16
CA ALA A 52 -7.76 3.57 -4.19
C ALA A 52 -6.87 3.82 -2.95
N ILE A 53 -5.86 2.98 -2.69
CA ILE A 53 -4.88 3.15 -1.60
C ILE A 53 -3.85 4.23 -1.95
N VAL A 54 -3.50 4.37 -3.23
CA VAL A 54 -2.30 5.09 -3.70
C VAL A 54 -2.30 6.56 -3.25
N ILE A 55 -3.28 7.35 -3.68
CA ILE A 55 -3.33 8.78 -3.38
C ILE A 55 -3.49 9.04 -1.88
N PRO A 56 -4.42 8.37 -1.16
CA PRO A 56 -4.55 8.56 0.27
C PRO A 56 -3.25 8.25 1.05
N PHE A 57 -2.53 7.17 0.69
CA PHE A 57 -1.28 6.82 1.35
C PHE A 57 -0.15 7.82 1.08
N ILE A 58 -0.02 8.33 -0.16
CA ILE A 58 0.94 9.40 -0.48
C ILE A 58 0.67 10.63 0.39
N LEU A 59 -0.59 11.07 0.47
CA LEU A 59 -0.96 12.26 1.22
C LEU A 59 -0.79 12.07 2.73
N GLU A 60 -1.03 10.86 3.24
CA GLU A 60 -0.79 10.51 4.63
C GLU A 60 0.72 10.62 4.99
N MET A 61 1.59 10.04 4.15
CA MET A 61 3.04 10.11 4.34
C MET A 61 3.58 11.54 4.15
N LEU A 62 2.95 12.33 3.27
CA LEU A 62 3.27 13.75 3.09
C LEU A 62 2.90 14.56 4.33
N ALA A 63 1.72 14.31 4.91
CA ALA A 63 1.32 14.93 6.16
C ALA A 63 2.29 14.58 7.29
N LEU A 64 2.72 13.31 7.39
CA LEU A 64 3.74 12.88 8.35
C LEU A 64 5.04 13.68 8.18
N HIS A 65 5.50 13.88 6.95
CA HIS A 65 6.71 14.65 6.68
C HIS A 65 6.62 16.10 7.17
N TYR A 66 5.51 16.79 6.88
CA TYR A 66 5.33 18.19 7.25
C TYR A 66 5.16 18.41 8.75
N VAL A 67 4.53 17.48 9.48
CA VAL A 67 4.39 17.59 10.94
C VAL A 67 5.63 17.11 11.71
N THR A 68 6.62 16.53 11.00
CA THR A 68 7.86 16.04 11.62
C THR A 68 8.83 17.20 11.89
N PRO A 69 9.40 17.30 13.11
CA PRO A 69 10.41 18.29 13.43
C PRO A 69 11.64 18.21 12.52
N GLU A 70 12.25 19.36 12.22
CA GLU A 70 13.35 19.48 11.27
C GLU A 70 14.51 18.51 11.54
N ALA A 71 14.88 18.33 12.81
CA ALA A 71 15.96 17.43 13.25
C ALA A 71 15.78 15.95 12.83
N ARG A 72 14.56 15.52 12.50
CA ARG A 72 14.26 14.14 12.07
C ARG A 72 13.66 14.05 10.67
N ARG A 73 13.51 15.19 9.98
CA ARG A 73 12.82 15.32 8.70
C ARG A 73 13.51 14.56 7.56
N TYR A 74 14.82 14.30 7.68
CA TYR A 74 15.56 13.43 6.76
C TYR A 74 14.88 12.07 6.56
N TRP A 75 14.45 11.43 7.64
CA TRP A 75 13.84 10.09 7.60
C TRP A 75 12.47 10.09 6.93
N THR A 76 11.63 11.08 7.19
CA THR A 76 10.33 11.18 6.54
C THR A 76 10.43 11.63 5.08
N HIS A 77 11.44 12.41 4.72
CA HIS A 77 11.73 12.73 3.32
C HIS A 77 12.17 11.49 2.55
N ALA A 78 13.07 10.68 3.13
CA ALA A 78 13.48 9.41 2.54
C ALA A 78 12.29 8.44 2.40
N ALA A 79 11.41 8.37 3.40
CA ALA A 79 10.17 7.60 3.33
C ALA A 79 9.24 8.07 2.20
N LEU A 80 9.17 9.38 1.93
CA LEU A 80 8.40 9.91 0.81
C LEU A 80 8.94 9.45 -0.55
N PHE A 81 10.26 9.36 -0.75
CA PHE A 81 10.80 8.81 -2.00
C PHE A 81 10.33 7.38 -2.24
N PHE A 82 10.38 6.52 -1.23
CA PHE A 82 9.86 5.15 -1.35
C PHE A 82 8.34 5.11 -1.57
N THR A 83 7.60 6.02 -0.95
CA THR A 83 6.15 6.17 -1.16
C THR A 83 5.82 6.53 -2.60
N VAL A 84 6.60 7.43 -3.22
CA VAL A 84 6.44 7.80 -4.63
C VAL A 84 6.80 6.64 -5.56
N ILE A 85 7.87 5.89 -5.26
CA ILE A 85 8.24 4.71 -6.05
C ILE A 85 7.13 3.64 -6.00
N TYR A 86 6.57 3.38 -4.81
CA TYR A 86 5.37 2.54 -4.66
C TYR A 86 4.25 2.99 -5.58
N ALA A 87 3.90 4.28 -5.52
CA ALA A 87 2.81 4.85 -6.30
C ALA A 87 3.02 4.69 -7.80
N VAL A 88 4.25 4.89 -8.29
CA VAL A 88 4.60 4.73 -9.70
C VAL A 88 4.38 3.29 -10.17
N PHE A 89 4.93 2.30 -9.46
CA PHE A 89 4.80 0.89 -9.88
C PHE A 89 3.36 0.39 -9.80
N VAL A 90 2.66 0.70 -8.72
CA VAL A 90 1.28 0.28 -8.52
C VAL A 90 0.33 0.93 -9.53
N THR A 91 0.48 2.24 -9.78
CA THR A 91 -0.35 2.93 -10.77
C THR A 91 -0.06 2.42 -12.17
N ALA A 92 1.23 2.27 -12.53
CA ALA A 92 1.63 1.73 -13.83
C ALA A 92 1.05 0.33 -14.04
N ASN A 93 1.02 -0.52 -13.01
CA ASN A 93 0.42 -1.85 -13.10
C ASN A 93 -1.10 -1.78 -13.30
N TYR A 94 -1.81 -1.29 -12.30
CA TYR A 94 -3.25 -1.50 -12.24
C TYR A 94 -4.03 -0.65 -13.25
N VAL A 95 -3.51 0.51 -13.66
CA VAL A 95 -4.11 1.27 -14.77
C VAL A 95 -4.01 0.48 -16.07
N VAL A 96 -2.87 -0.18 -16.36
CA VAL A 96 -2.72 -1.01 -17.55
C VAL A 96 -3.64 -2.23 -17.48
N GLN A 97 -3.76 -2.89 -16.32
CA GLN A 97 -4.67 -4.02 -16.18
C GLN A 97 -6.14 -3.61 -16.43
N LEU A 98 -6.59 -2.53 -15.78
CA LEU A 98 -7.97 -2.06 -15.88
C LEU A 98 -8.33 -1.44 -17.24
N ALA A 99 -7.46 -0.60 -17.80
CA ALA A 99 -7.78 0.19 -18.99
C ALA A 99 -7.41 -0.52 -20.30
N THR A 100 -6.47 -1.48 -20.26
CA THR A 100 -5.94 -2.13 -21.46
C THR A 100 -6.18 -3.63 -21.44
N VAL A 101 -5.73 -4.34 -20.41
CA VAL A 101 -5.72 -5.82 -20.40
C VAL A 101 -7.12 -6.40 -20.33
N ILE A 102 -7.93 -5.97 -19.35
CA ILE A 102 -9.30 -6.46 -19.19
C ILE A 102 -10.15 -6.14 -20.44
N PRO A 103 -10.20 -4.90 -20.95
CA PRO A 103 -11.01 -4.59 -22.14
C PRO A 103 -10.55 -5.35 -23.39
N ALA A 104 -9.25 -5.47 -23.65
CA ALA A 104 -8.75 -6.20 -24.82
C ALA A 104 -9.04 -7.71 -24.71
N THR A 105 -8.97 -8.28 -23.51
CA THR A 105 -9.32 -9.69 -23.26
C THR A 105 -10.80 -9.94 -23.54
N LEU A 106 -11.69 -9.06 -23.06
CA LEU A 106 -13.13 -9.14 -23.34
C LEU A 106 -13.46 -8.99 -24.83
N GLN A 107 -12.62 -8.29 -25.59
CA GLN A 107 -12.74 -8.15 -27.06
C GLN A 107 -12.13 -9.33 -27.84
N GLY A 108 -11.61 -10.37 -27.16
CA GLY A 108 -10.96 -11.50 -27.82
C GLY A 108 -9.56 -11.19 -28.38
N LYS A 109 -8.91 -10.11 -27.93
CA LYS A 109 -7.58 -9.65 -28.40
C LYS A 109 -6.44 -9.98 -27.43
N ALA A 110 -6.63 -10.98 -26.57
CA ALA A 110 -5.68 -11.32 -25.50
C ALA A 110 -4.29 -11.73 -26.02
N GLU A 111 -4.20 -12.35 -27.20
CA GLU A 111 -2.93 -12.80 -27.79
C GLU A 111 -1.96 -11.65 -28.07
N GLY A 112 -2.47 -10.47 -28.44
CA GLY A 112 -1.64 -9.30 -28.76
C GLY A 112 -1.08 -8.56 -27.54
N ILE A 113 -1.51 -8.93 -26.32
CA ILE A 113 -1.19 -8.19 -25.08
C ILE A 113 -0.61 -9.07 -23.98
N GLN A 114 -0.09 -10.25 -24.31
CA GLN A 114 0.41 -11.21 -23.31
C GLN A 114 1.49 -10.62 -22.39
N LEU A 115 2.37 -9.76 -22.92
CA LEU A 115 3.39 -9.06 -22.13
C LEU A 115 2.79 -8.11 -21.08
N LEU A 116 1.60 -7.57 -21.35
CA LEU A 116 0.92 -6.62 -20.46
C LEU A 116 0.11 -7.32 -19.37
N ARG A 117 -0.16 -8.62 -19.51
CA ARG A 117 -1.01 -9.35 -18.57
C ARG A 117 -0.27 -9.64 -17.27
N GLN A 118 -0.91 -9.34 -16.14
CA GLN A 118 -0.39 -9.75 -14.85
C GLN A 118 -0.68 -11.25 -14.61
N THR A 119 0.36 -12.07 -14.74
CA THR A 119 0.39 -13.49 -14.34
C THR A 119 1.60 -13.74 -13.41
N PRO A 120 1.64 -14.84 -12.64
CA PRO A 120 2.81 -15.15 -11.82
C PRO A 120 4.11 -15.10 -12.65
N HIS A 121 5.10 -14.35 -12.15
CA HIS A 121 6.40 -14.11 -12.81
C HIS A 121 6.34 -13.33 -14.14
N SER A 122 5.25 -12.62 -14.42
CA SER A 122 5.18 -11.63 -15.50
C SER A 122 5.84 -10.30 -15.11
N MET A 123 6.10 -9.44 -16.08
CA MET A 123 6.60 -8.08 -15.85
C MET A 123 5.71 -7.29 -14.87
N PHE A 124 4.39 -7.40 -15.01
CA PHE A 124 3.44 -6.69 -14.15
C PHE A 124 3.31 -7.32 -12.75
N TRP A 125 3.63 -8.60 -12.61
CA TRP A 125 3.81 -9.24 -11.30
C TRP A 125 5.02 -8.69 -10.55
N ASP A 126 6.12 -8.43 -11.26
CA ASP A 126 7.31 -7.83 -10.64
C ASP A 126 7.06 -6.37 -10.24
N PHE A 127 6.28 -5.62 -11.04
CA PHE A 127 5.87 -4.25 -10.68
C PHE A 127 4.99 -4.25 -9.43
N ASP A 128 4.07 -5.20 -9.34
CA ASP A 128 3.23 -5.41 -8.17
C ASP A 128 4.09 -5.66 -6.91
N ALA A 129 5.05 -6.59 -7.00
CA ALA A 129 5.99 -6.91 -5.94
C ALA A 129 6.76 -5.66 -5.48
N LEU A 130 7.38 -4.95 -6.42
CA LEU A 130 8.18 -3.76 -6.14
C LEU A 130 7.33 -2.68 -5.48
N GLY A 131 6.10 -2.48 -5.95
CA GLY A 131 5.14 -1.58 -5.33
C GLY A 131 5.03 -1.80 -3.83
N TYR A 132 4.57 -2.97 -3.40
CA TYR A 132 4.34 -3.24 -1.98
C TYR A 132 5.64 -3.34 -1.17
N ILE A 133 6.75 -3.77 -1.77
CA ILE A 133 8.07 -3.71 -1.13
C ILE A 133 8.44 -2.26 -0.80
N PHE A 134 8.27 -1.33 -1.74
CA PHE A 134 8.56 0.08 -1.52
C PHE A 134 7.59 0.75 -0.53
N MET A 135 6.32 0.33 -0.47
CA MET A 135 5.41 0.73 0.62
C MET A 135 5.97 0.30 1.99
N GLY A 136 6.39 -0.96 2.11
CA GLY A 136 6.98 -1.48 3.34
C GLY A 136 8.26 -0.74 3.74
N LEU A 137 9.14 -0.46 2.77
CA LEU A 137 10.35 0.34 2.98
C LEU A 137 10.03 1.78 3.41
N ALA A 138 9.00 2.40 2.84
CA ALA A 138 8.57 3.74 3.26
C ALA A 138 8.21 3.77 4.75
N MET A 139 7.41 2.79 5.21
CA MET A 139 7.06 2.68 6.63
C MET A 139 8.29 2.39 7.50
N LEU A 140 9.18 1.48 7.08
CA LEU A 140 10.41 1.14 7.80
C LEU A 140 11.34 2.36 7.96
N VAL A 141 11.55 3.13 6.90
CA VAL A 141 12.44 4.30 6.89
C VAL A 141 11.85 5.47 7.68
N ALA A 142 10.52 5.55 7.83
CA ALA A 142 9.88 6.56 8.66
C ALA A 142 10.02 6.30 10.18
N ILE A 143 10.35 5.07 10.60
CA ILE A 143 10.43 4.69 12.03
C ILE A 143 11.32 5.62 12.87
N PRO A 144 12.54 6.01 12.45
CA PRO A 144 13.41 6.85 13.28
C PRO A 144 12.87 8.26 13.54
N ALA A 145 11.92 8.74 12.73
CA ALA A 145 11.28 10.03 12.95
C ALA A 145 10.30 10.00 14.14
N LEU A 146 9.68 8.85 14.39
CA LEU A 146 8.63 8.67 15.39
C LEU A 146 9.19 8.53 16.82
N GLU A 147 8.57 9.27 17.75
CA GLU A 147 8.92 9.24 19.17
C GLU A 147 8.61 7.91 19.86
N LYS A 148 9.30 7.69 20.98
CA LYS A 148 9.17 6.47 21.79
C LYS A 148 8.05 6.56 22.83
N HIS A 149 7.27 7.63 22.85
CA HIS A 149 6.17 7.86 23.79
C HIS A 149 4.90 8.36 23.08
N GLY A 150 3.78 8.36 23.79
CA GLY A 150 2.49 8.87 23.29
C GLY A 150 1.94 8.14 22.07
N ALA A 151 1.18 8.86 21.24
CA ALA A 151 0.57 8.31 20.03
C ALA A 151 1.62 7.86 19.00
N GLN A 152 2.74 8.59 18.88
CA GLN A 152 3.84 8.24 17.97
C GLN A 152 4.46 6.87 18.29
N ARG A 153 4.53 6.47 19.57
CA ARG A 153 5.00 5.13 19.96
C ARG A 153 4.14 4.02 19.34
N ARG A 154 2.82 4.22 19.27
CA ARG A 154 1.89 3.24 18.68
C ARG A 154 2.10 3.11 17.19
N VAL A 155 2.26 4.23 16.48
CA VAL A 155 2.62 4.24 15.04
C VAL A 155 3.95 3.55 14.82
N ARG A 156 4.96 3.89 15.63
CA ARG A 156 6.29 3.30 15.57
C ARG A 156 6.22 1.78 15.71
N MET A 157 5.42 1.27 16.64
CA MET A 157 5.22 -0.16 16.83
C MET A 157 4.50 -0.79 15.64
N ALA A 158 3.46 -0.15 15.10
CA ALA A 158 2.76 -0.64 13.91
C ALA A 158 3.71 -0.73 12.69
N PHE A 159 4.57 0.27 12.49
CA PHE A 159 5.57 0.26 11.40
C PHE A 159 6.63 -0.83 11.62
N TRP A 160 7.09 -1.04 12.86
CA TRP A 160 7.99 -2.14 13.20
C TRP A 160 7.37 -3.51 12.94
N VAL A 161 6.09 -3.71 13.28
CA VAL A 161 5.38 -4.97 13.05
C VAL A 161 5.12 -5.20 11.55
N ASN A 162 4.91 -4.14 10.77
CA ASN A 162 4.79 -4.22 9.32
C ASN A 162 6.14 -4.47 8.62
N ALA A 163 7.26 -4.03 9.18
CA ALA A 163 8.56 -4.12 8.49
C ALA A 163 8.96 -5.53 8.02
N PRO A 164 8.80 -6.61 8.83
CA PRO A 164 9.04 -7.99 8.39
C PRO A 164 8.19 -8.47 7.21
N VAL A 165 7.07 -7.79 6.92
CA VAL A 165 6.24 -8.12 5.76
C VAL A 165 6.95 -7.81 4.45
N THR A 166 7.84 -6.82 4.43
CA THR A 166 8.63 -6.46 3.23
C THR A 166 9.44 -7.64 2.69
N PRO A 167 10.33 -8.30 3.47
CA PRO A 167 11.03 -9.49 3.00
C PRO A 167 10.11 -10.68 2.76
N LEU A 168 8.99 -10.81 3.49
CA LEU A 168 8.00 -11.87 3.22
C LEU A 168 7.38 -11.69 1.83
N ILE A 169 6.97 -10.48 1.46
CA ILE A 169 6.47 -10.16 0.11
C ILE A 169 7.54 -10.48 -0.93
N THR A 170 8.80 -10.12 -0.72
CA THR A 170 9.90 -10.50 -1.63
C THR A 170 9.95 -12.01 -1.85
N VAL A 171 9.85 -12.82 -0.78
CA VAL A 171 9.81 -14.27 -0.90
C VAL A 171 8.56 -14.71 -1.67
N VAL A 172 7.38 -14.19 -1.36
CA VAL A 172 6.13 -14.57 -2.01
C VAL A 172 6.16 -14.32 -3.53
N TYR A 173 6.71 -13.19 -3.96
CA TYR A 173 6.68 -12.80 -5.36
C TYR A 173 7.83 -13.40 -6.19
N PHE A 174 9.03 -13.53 -5.60
CA PHE A 174 10.23 -13.95 -6.34
C PHE A 174 10.62 -15.43 -6.10
N TYR A 175 9.85 -16.18 -5.30
CA TYR A 175 10.07 -17.63 -5.22
C TYR A 175 9.78 -18.29 -6.58
N PRO A 176 10.58 -19.27 -7.04
CA PRO A 176 10.46 -19.81 -8.41
C PRO A 176 9.14 -20.50 -8.75
N VAL A 177 8.32 -20.83 -7.74
CA VAL A 177 7.06 -21.56 -7.91
C VAL A 177 5.94 -20.81 -7.21
N TYR A 178 4.96 -20.39 -7.98
CA TYR A 178 3.72 -19.83 -7.45
C TYR A 178 2.85 -20.90 -6.77
N SER A 179 2.32 -20.56 -5.59
CA SER A 179 1.24 -21.33 -4.97
C SER A 179 0.38 -20.44 -4.08
N GLU A 180 -0.91 -20.76 -3.96
CA GLU A 180 -1.81 -20.04 -3.03
C GLU A 180 -1.36 -20.16 -1.57
N LYS A 181 -0.71 -21.28 -1.20
CA LYS A 181 -0.11 -21.44 0.13
C LYS A 181 1.04 -20.47 0.37
N LEU A 182 1.82 -20.17 -0.66
CA LEU A 182 2.89 -19.17 -0.58
C LEU A 182 2.28 -17.77 -0.42
N LEU A 183 1.22 -17.44 -1.16
CA LEU A 183 0.49 -16.18 -0.98
C LEU A 183 0.02 -15.94 0.46
N MET A 184 -0.31 -17.00 1.21
CA MET A 184 -0.73 -16.87 2.61
C MET A 184 0.36 -16.31 3.53
N LEU A 185 1.64 -16.40 3.18
CA LEU A 185 2.69 -15.69 3.92
C LEU A 185 2.53 -14.17 3.83
N GLY A 186 2.00 -13.69 2.70
CA GLY A 186 1.64 -12.29 2.49
C GLY A 186 0.38 -11.85 3.25
N ALA A 187 -0.43 -12.78 3.79
CA ALA A 187 -1.67 -12.44 4.51
C ALA A 187 -1.41 -11.57 5.75
N VAL A 188 -0.21 -11.63 6.33
CA VAL A 188 0.22 -10.76 7.43
C VAL A 188 0.15 -9.27 7.02
N TRP A 189 0.44 -8.96 5.75
CA TRP A 189 0.30 -7.61 5.19
C TRP A 189 -1.13 -7.09 5.30
N GLY A 190 -2.11 -7.97 5.05
CA GLY A 190 -3.53 -7.61 5.07
C GLY A 190 -4.07 -7.15 6.42
N ILE A 191 -3.32 -7.37 7.51
CA ILE A 191 -3.63 -6.87 8.85
C ILE A 191 -2.71 -5.70 9.22
N THR A 192 -1.41 -5.85 8.96
CA THR A 192 -0.38 -4.93 9.45
C THR A 192 -0.37 -3.60 8.70
N ALA A 193 -0.55 -3.61 7.37
CA ALA A 193 -0.61 -2.39 6.56
C ALA A 193 -1.82 -1.49 6.87
N PRO A 194 -3.08 -1.98 6.86
CA PRO A 194 -4.22 -1.13 7.19
C PRO A 194 -4.18 -0.64 8.64
N LEU A 195 -3.64 -1.44 9.57
CA LEU A 195 -3.43 -1.03 10.96
C LEU A 195 -2.37 0.08 11.07
N ALA A 196 -1.28 -0.01 10.31
CA ALA A 196 -0.23 1.01 10.29
C ALA A 196 -0.77 2.37 9.81
N MET A 197 -1.54 2.37 8.71
CA MET A 197 -2.22 3.56 8.21
C MET A 197 -3.24 4.10 9.24
N LEU A 198 -4.07 3.23 9.82
CA LEU A 198 -5.04 3.66 10.84
C LEU A 198 -4.35 4.28 12.07
N MET A 199 -3.26 3.68 12.55
CA MET A 199 -2.53 4.20 13.71
C MET A 199 -1.92 5.57 13.41
N LEU A 200 -1.39 5.77 12.20
CA LEU A 200 -0.86 7.05 11.78
C LEU A 200 -1.96 8.11 11.65
N ALA A 201 -3.11 7.77 11.06
CA ALA A 201 -4.31 8.62 11.06
C ALA A 201 -4.69 9.05 12.49
N LEU A 202 -4.84 8.09 13.41
CA LEU A 202 -5.22 8.35 14.80
C LEU A 202 -4.21 9.21 15.57
N MET A 203 -2.92 9.11 15.21
CA MET A 203 -1.89 10.00 15.76
C MET A 203 -2.14 11.46 15.36
N PHE A 204 -2.46 11.73 14.09
CA PHE A 204 -2.76 13.09 13.65
C PHE A 204 -3.95 13.71 14.39
N ARG A 205 -4.99 12.92 14.66
CA ARG A 205 -6.15 13.36 15.46
C ARG A 205 -5.76 13.63 16.92
N ALA A 206 -5.08 12.68 17.56
CA ALA A 206 -4.70 12.80 18.97
C ALA A 206 -3.77 13.98 19.27
N ASP A 207 -2.94 14.38 18.31
CA ASP A 207 -2.08 15.54 18.47
C ASP A 207 -2.73 16.84 17.96
N ALA A 208 -3.80 16.80 17.15
CA ALA A 208 -4.56 17.98 16.77
C ALA A 208 -5.49 18.49 17.88
N ASP A 209 -5.90 17.60 18.78
CA ASP A 209 -6.73 17.92 19.95
C ASP A 209 -5.90 18.49 21.14
N LYS A 210 -4.59 18.68 20.96
CA LYS A 210 -3.65 19.31 21.92
C LYS A 210 -3.30 20.73 21.49
#